data_AF-A0ABD1T203-F1
#
_entry.id   AF-A0ABD1T203-F1
#
_cell.length_a   1.000
_cell.length_b   1.000
_cell.length_c   1.000
_cell.angle_alpha   90.00
_cell.angle_beta   90.00
_cell.angle_gamma   90.00
#
_symmetry.space_group_name_H-M   'P 1'
#
loop_
_entity.id
_entity.type
_entity.pdbx_description
1 polymer ?
#
loop_
_entity_poly.entity_id
_entity_poly.type
_entity_poly.pdbx_seq_one_letter_code
_entity_poly.pdbx_strand_id
1 'polypeptide(L)'
;MHSWYRTRSHPSELTAGFYNTANRDGYEAIAEIFSRNSCKIILPGMDLSEDKPNESRSSPELLLAQIASSCGKHAVQISGENSIVSGTPRGFEQIKKNLVDQNVVDLFTYQRMGAYFFSPEHFPLYTKFIRSLNQANLHSDDLCTEEEETAVSLPGTNLHMQAA
;
A
#
# COMPACT_ATOMS: atom_id res chain seq x y z
N MET A 1 -10.96 -10.89 -6.61
CA MET A 1 -10.46 -11.99 -7.47
C MET A 1 -9.47 -12.91 -6.75
N HIS A 2 -8.71 -12.41 -5.78
CA HIS A 2 -7.79 -13.25 -4.99
C HIS A 2 -8.50 -14.33 -4.15
N SER A 3 -9.78 -14.17 -3.79
CA SER A 3 -10.59 -15.21 -3.15
C SER A 3 -10.71 -16.44 -4.04
N TRP A 4 -10.62 -17.63 -3.43
CA TRP A 4 -10.65 -18.93 -4.11
C TRP A 4 -9.54 -19.17 -5.13
N TYR A 5 -8.51 -18.32 -5.18
CA TYR A 5 -7.40 -18.43 -6.13
C TYR A 5 -6.61 -19.74 -5.95
N ARG A 6 -6.53 -20.28 -4.72
CA ARG A 6 -5.87 -21.58 -4.48
C ARG A 6 -6.69 -22.80 -4.91
N THR A 7 -7.87 -22.61 -5.49
CA THR A 7 -8.68 -23.71 -6.01
C THR A 7 -8.39 -23.95 -7.49
N ARG A 8 -8.44 -25.21 -7.94
CA ARG A 8 -8.20 -25.56 -9.34
C ARG A 8 -9.11 -24.82 -10.34
N SER A 9 -10.31 -24.46 -9.89
CA SER A 9 -11.34 -23.85 -10.75
C SER A 9 -11.37 -22.33 -10.73
N HIS A 10 -10.60 -21.64 -9.87
CA HIS A 10 -10.51 -20.17 -9.84
C HIS A 10 -11.88 -19.44 -9.97
N PRO A 11 -12.92 -19.82 -9.19
CA PRO A 11 -14.30 -19.44 -9.48
C PRO A 11 -14.56 -17.93 -9.41
N SER A 12 -13.88 -17.20 -8.52
CA SER A 12 -14.00 -15.74 -8.48
C SER A 12 -13.46 -15.07 -9.74
N GLU A 13 -12.37 -15.57 -10.30
CA GLU A 13 -11.82 -15.05 -11.57
C GLU A 13 -12.73 -15.39 -12.75
N LEU A 14 -13.19 -16.65 -12.83
CA LEU A 14 -14.08 -17.10 -13.90
C LEU A 14 -15.38 -16.29 -13.97
N THR A 15 -16.03 -16.09 -12.82
CA THR A 15 -17.29 -15.33 -12.73
C THR A 15 -17.12 -13.84 -13.06
N ALA A 16 -15.91 -13.32 -12.89
CA ALA A 16 -15.56 -11.96 -13.27
C ALA A 16 -15.15 -11.80 -14.74
N GLY A 17 -15.11 -12.90 -15.50
CA GLY A 17 -14.74 -12.90 -16.92
C GLY A 17 -13.26 -13.19 -17.19
N PHE A 18 -12.44 -13.41 -16.15
CA PHE A 18 -11.06 -13.86 -16.33
C PHE A 18 -11.06 -15.38 -16.43
N TYR A 19 -10.89 -15.90 -17.65
CA TYR A 19 -10.79 -17.34 -17.87
C TYR A 19 -9.40 -17.89 -17.46
N ASN A 20 -9.06 -17.73 -16.17
CA ASN A 20 -7.87 -18.27 -15.54
C ASN A 20 -8.18 -19.63 -14.92
N THR A 21 -7.31 -20.62 -15.12
CA THR A 21 -7.46 -21.98 -14.53
C THR A 21 -6.10 -22.57 -14.22
N ALA A 22 -6.06 -23.71 -13.51
CA ALA A 22 -4.81 -24.42 -13.24
C ALA A 22 -3.95 -24.75 -14.48
N ASN A 23 -4.56 -24.81 -15.67
CA ASN A 23 -3.88 -25.17 -16.92
C ASN A 23 -3.85 -24.03 -17.96
N ARG A 24 -4.34 -22.84 -17.61
CA ARG A 24 -4.45 -21.72 -18.54
C ARG A 24 -4.21 -20.42 -17.80
N ASP A 25 -3.18 -19.68 -18.22
CA ASP A 25 -2.96 -18.32 -17.76
C ASP A 25 -3.99 -17.37 -18.39
N GLY A 26 -4.95 -16.92 -17.58
CA GLY A 26 -6.01 -16.01 -18.03
C GLY A 26 -5.53 -14.57 -18.29
N TYR A 27 -4.32 -14.21 -17.85
CA TYR A 27 -3.79 -12.85 -17.91
C TYR A 27 -2.88 -12.61 -19.12
N GLU A 28 -2.33 -13.67 -19.72
CA GLU A 28 -1.37 -13.57 -20.83
C GLU A 28 -1.97 -12.85 -22.04
N ALA A 29 -3.18 -13.24 -22.46
CA ALA A 29 -3.88 -12.58 -23.56
C ALA A 29 -4.23 -11.11 -23.26
N ILE A 30 -4.44 -10.76 -22.00
CA ILE A 30 -4.71 -9.38 -21.58
C ILE A 30 -3.43 -8.56 -21.67
N ALA A 31 -2.33 -9.08 -21.13
CA ALA A 31 -1.02 -8.44 -21.23
C ALA A 31 -0.61 -8.23 -22.70
N GLU A 32 -0.87 -9.19 -23.58
CA GLU A 32 -0.61 -9.03 -25.01
C GLU A 32 -1.39 -7.85 -25.62
N ILE A 33 -2.67 -7.70 -25.30
CA ILE A 33 -3.48 -6.57 -25.79
C ILE A 33 -2.93 -5.23 -25.28
N PHE A 34 -2.54 -5.16 -24.01
CA PHE A 34 -1.97 -3.93 -23.43
C PHE A 34 -0.64 -3.57 -24.08
N SER A 35 0.22 -4.57 -24.33
CA SER A 35 1.50 -4.40 -25.04
C SER A 35 1.30 -3.83 -26.45
N ARG A 36 0.36 -4.39 -27.23
CA ARG A 36 0.02 -3.91 -28.58
C ARG A 36 -0.46 -2.45 -28.60
N ASN A 37 -1.08 -2.00 -27.51
CA ASN A 37 -1.62 -0.64 -27.39
C ASN A 37 -0.72 0.29 -26.55
N SER A 38 0.49 -0.14 -26.18
CA SER A 38 1.42 0.63 -25.34
C SER A 38 0.77 1.13 -24.04
N CYS A 39 -0.10 0.32 -23.44
CA CYS A 39 -0.83 0.66 -22.22
C CYS A 39 -0.21 -0.01 -20.99
N LYS A 40 -0.30 0.65 -19.83
CA LYS A 40 0.03 0.06 -18.53
C LYS A 40 -1.18 -0.63 -17.92
N ILE A 41 -0.95 -1.66 -17.11
CA ILE A 41 -2.00 -2.29 -16.29
C ILE A 41 -1.98 -1.68 -14.90
N ILE A 42 -3.15 -1.26 -14.40
CA ILE A 42 -3.32 -0.78 -13.03
C ILE A 42 -3.90 -1.92 -12.19
N LEU A 43 -3.18 -2.34 -11.14
CA LEU A 43 -3.56 -3.45 -10.26
C LEU A 43 -3.91 -2.95 -8.86
N PRO A 44 -5.15 -3.17 -8.38
CA PRO A 44 -5.49 -2.93 -6.99
C PRO A 44 -4.97 -4.06 -6.09
N GLY A 45 -4.89 -3.77 -4.79
CA GLY A 45 -4.60 -4.76 -3.75
C GLY A 45 -3.13 -4.90 -3.38
N MET A 46 -2.31 -3.87 -3.62
CA MET A 46 -0.91 -3.86 -3.18
C MET A 46 -0.74 -3.94 -1.66
N ASP A 47 -1.80 -3.64 -0.90
CA ASP A 47 -1.92 -3.72 0.55
C ASP A 47 -2.43 -5.08 1.06
N LEU A 48 -2.84 -5.98 0.15
CA LEU A 48 -3.36 -7.28 0.52
C LEU A 48 -2.20 -8.25 0.76
N SER A 49 -2.20 -8.83 1.96
CA SER A 49 -1.28 -9.90 2.33
C SER A 49 -2.00 -11.25 2.32
N GLU A 50 -1.25 -12.34 2.42
CA GLU A 50 -1.84 -13.66 2.62
C GLU A 50 -2.70 -13.67 3.89
N ASP A 51 -4.00 -13.90 3.73
CA ASP A 51 -4.90 -14.09 4.86
C ASP A 51 -4.48 -15.35 5.65
N LYS A 52 -4.70 -15.32 6.97
CA LYS A 52 -4.62 -16.53 7.80
C LYS A 52 -5.45 -17.65 7.16
N PRO A 53 -5.09 -18.94 7.32
CA PRO A 53 -5.76 -20.06 6.67
C PRO A 53 -7.24 -20.06 7.06
N ASN A 54 -8.07 -19.52 6.18
CA ASN A 54 -9.51 -19.40 6.32
C ASN A 54 -10.18 -20.00 5.08
N GLU A 55 -11.47 -20.26 5.21
CA GLU A 55 -12.34 -20.93 4.23
C GLU A 55 -12.29 -20.34 2.82
N SER A 56 -11.89 -19.06 2.68
CA SER A 56 -11.86 -18.33 1.40
C SER A 56 -10.81 -18.82 0.41
N ARG A 57 -9.82 -19.61 0.84
CA ARG A 57 -8.71 -20.09 -0.02
C ARG A 57 -8.07 -18.96 -0.85
N SER A 58 -8.03 -17.78 -0.25
CA SER A 58 -7.52 -16.54 -0.82
C SER A 58 -6.00 -16.60 -1.03
N SER A 59 -5.49 -15.99 -2.09
CA SER A 59 -4.05 -15.75 -2.26
C SER A 59 -3.78 -14.54 -3.16
N PRO A 60 -3.73 -13.32 -2.60
CA PRO A 60 -3.43 -12.11 -3.36
C PRO A 60 -1.99 -12.07 -3.86
N GLU A 61 -1.02 -12.64 -3.12
CA GLU A 61 0.38 -12.63 -3.53
C GLU A 61 0.64 -13.53 -4.74
N LEU A 62 0.04 -14.74 -4.77
CA LEU A 62 0.15 -15.62 -5.94
C LEU A 62 -0.53 -15.00 -7.17
N LEU A 63 -1.70 -14.38 -6.97
CA LEU A 63 -2.39 -13.67 -8.05
C LEU A 63 -1.52 -12.54 -8.61
N LEU A 64 -0.93 -11.70 -7.75
CA LEU A 64 -0.03 -10.63 -8.17
C LEU A 64 1.17 -11.18 -8.94
N ALA A 65 1.80 -12.24 -8.43
CA ALA A 65 2.94 -12.88 -9.09
C ALA A 65 2.60 -13.44 -10.48
N GLN A 66 1.42 -14.05 -10.64
CA GLN A 66 0.97 -14.53 -11.95
C GLN A 66 0.79 -13.38 -12.94
N ILE A 67 0.09 -12.31 -12.54
CA ILE A 67 -0.14 -11.15 -13.40
C ILE A 67 1.20 -10.49 -13.76
N ALA A 68 2.09 -10.33 -12.79
CA ALA A 68 3.43 -9.77 -13.00
C ALA A 68 4.25 -10.59 -14.00
N SER A 69 4.22 -11.92 -13.88
CA SER A 69 4.87 -12.83 -14.82
C SER A 69 4.31 -12.67 -16.24
N SER A 70 2.99 -12.64 -16.39
CA SER A 70 2.32 -12.40 -17.67
C SER A 70 2.69 -11.04 -18.28
N CYS A 71 2.70 -9.97 -17.49
CA CYS A 71 3.10 -8.64 -17.96
C CYS A 71 4.57 -8.58 -18.38
N GLY A 72 5.46 -9.21 -17.61
CA GLY A 72 6.89 -9.29 -17.89
C GLY A 72 7.20 -9.95 -19.24
N LYS A 73 6.50 -11.03 -19.59
CA LYS A 73 6.62 -11.68 -20.92
C LYS A 73 6.29 -10.75 -22.09
N HIS A 74 5.37 -9.81 -21.88
CA HIS A 74 4.88 -8.89 -22.90
C HIS A 74 5.42 -7.45 -22.75
N ALA A 75 6.42 -7.24 -21.90
CA ALA A 75 7.00 -5.94 -21.58
C ALA A 75 5.96 -4.87 -21.18
N VAL A 76 4.88 -5.29 -20.51
CA VAL A 76 3.84 -4.39 -20.00
C VAL A 76 4.22 -3.90 -18.62
N GLN A 77 4.18 -2.57 -18.43
CA GLN A 77 4.40 -1.95 -17.13
C GLN A 77 3.16 -2.07 -16.24
N ILE A 78 3.39 -2.23 -14.94
CA ILE A 78 2.34 -2.35 -13.93
C ILE A 78 2.39 -1.15 -13.02
N SER A 79 1.24 -0.52 -12.83
CA SER A 79 0.98 0.46 -11.79
C SER A 79 0.11 -0.16 -10.70
N GLY A 80 0.29 0.23 -9.45
CA GLY A 80 -0.37 -0.39 -8.30
C GLY A 80 -1.31 0.57 -7.57
N GLU A 81 -2.36 0.04 -6.96
CA GLU A 81 -3.25 0.75 -6.04
C GLU A 81 -3.50 -0.10 -4.78
N ASN A 82 -3.83 0.54 -3.66
CA ASN A 82 -4.38 -0.19 -2.51
C ASN A 82 -5.87 -0.52 -2.72
N SER A 83 -6.32 -1.62 -2.12
CA SER A 83 -7.71 -2.06 -2.15
C SER A 83 -8.49 -1.63 -0.90
N ILE A 84 -7.82 -1.43 0.24
CA ILE A 84 -8.46 -1.09 1.52
C ILE A 84 -8.10 0.35 1.91
N VAL A 85 -9.11 1.17 2.19
CA VAL A 85 -8.95 2.60 2.51
C VAL A 85 -8.45 2.84 3.96
N SER A 86 -8.52 1.83 4.83
CA SER A 86 -8.24 1.97 6.26
C SER A 86 -6.76 2.00 6.65
N GLY A 87 -5.83 1.93 5.69
CA GLY A 87 -4.40 2.25 5.90
C GLY A 87 -3.77 1.60 7.13
N THR A 88 -4.02 0.31 7.36
CA THR A 88 -3.43 -0.37 8.51
C THR A 88 -1.90 -0.41 8.39
N PRO A 89 -1.14 -0.38 9.50
CA PRO A 89 0.33 -0.49 9.44
C PRO A 89 0.82 -1.70 8.63
N ARG A 90 0.11 -2.83 8.73
CA ARG A 90 0.37 -4.03 7.93
C ARG A 90 0.15 -3.83 6.44
N GLY A 91 -0.86 -3.05 6.05
CA GLY A 91 -1.10 -2.70 4.65
C GLY A 91 0.04 -1.87 4.06
N PHE A 92 0.56 -0.89 4.81
CA PHE A 92 1.71 -0.09 4.36
C PHE A 92 2.99 -0.92 4.20
N GLU A 93 3.26 -1.84 5.12
CA GLU A 93 4.38 -2.78 5.01
C GLU A 93 4.24 -3.67 3.76
N GLN A 94 3.02 -4.16 3.49
CA GLN A 94 2.75 -4.98 2.32
C GLN A 94 2.90 -4.19 1.01
N ILE A 95 2.40 -2.95 0.96
CA ILE A 95 2.61 -2.07 -0.21
C ILE A 95 4.11 -1.89 -0.43
N LYS A 96 4.86 -1.54 0.62
CA LYS A 96 6.32 -1.36 0.51
C LYS A 96 7.02 -2.61 -0.02
N LYS A 97 6.66 -3.80 0.48
CA LYS A 97 7.18 -5.09 -0.03
C LYS A 97 6.92 -5.26 -1.53
N ASN A 98 5.71 -4.96 -1.98
CA ASN A 98 5.33 -5.11 -3.39
C ASN A 98 5.99 -4.06 -4.31
N LEU A 99 6.24 -2.84 -3.80
CA LEU A 99 6.87 -1.75 -4.57
C LEU A 99 8.41 -1.87 -4.62
N VAL A 100 9.05 -2.05 -3.47
CA VAL A 100 10.52 -1.92 -3.35
C VAL A 100 11.20 -3.27 -3.46
N ASP A 101 10.72 -4.28 -2.74
CA ASP A 101 11.45 -5.55 -2.62
C ASP A 101 11.26 -6.42 -3.86
N GLN A 102 10.06 -6.40 -4.45
CA GLN A 102 9.74 -7.18 -5.65
C GLN A 102 9.91 -6.37 -6.95
N ASN A 103 9.94 -5.03 -6.87
CA ASN A 103 10.01 -4.11 -8.00
C ASN A 103 9.00 -4.45 -9.13
N VAL A 104 7.81 -4.91 -8.74
CA VAL A 104 6.75 -5.34 -9.67
C VAL A 104 6.04 -4.14 -10.28
N VAL A 105 6.04 -3.01 -9.57
CA VAL A 105 5.22 -1.84 -9.86
C VAL A 105 6.11 -0.62 -10.03
N ASP A 106 5.90 0.15 -11.10
CA ASP A 106 6.67 1.35 -11.41
C ASP A 106 6.04 2.65 -10.87
N LEU A 107 4.73 2.63 -10.62
CA LEU A 107 3.95 3.75 -10.14
C LEU A 107 2.88 3.26 -9.18
N PHE A 108 2.73 3.92 -8.04
CA PHE A 108 1.71 3.59 -7.05
C PHE A 108 0.75 4.76 -6.81
N THR A 109 -0.55 4.48 -6.82
CA THR A 109 -1.61 5.45 -6.52
C THR A 109 -2.31 5.04 -5.22
N TYR A 110 -2.23 5.90 -4.20
CA TYR A 110 -2.93 5.68 -2.94
C TYR A 110 -4.40 6.15 -3.02
N GLN A 111 -5.32 5.22 -2.82
CA GLN A 111 -6.76 5.42 -2.75
C GLN A 111 -7.22 5.41 -1.28
N ARG A 112 -7.81 6.45 -0.71
CA ARG A 112 -8.25 7.70 -1.33
C ARG A 112 -8.15 8.83 -0.30
N MET A 113 -7.88 10.04 -0.77
CA MET A 113 -8.00 11.24 0.04
C MET A 113 -9.43 11.42 0.57
N GLY A 114 -9.57 11.75 1.84
CA GLY A 114 -10.86 11.95 2.51
C GLY A 114 -10.65 12.34 3.97
N ALA A 115 -11.75 12.56 4.70
CA ALA A 115 -11.67 12.98 6.10
C ALA A 115 -10.84 12.02 6.97
N TYR A 116 -10.99 10.71 6.75
CA TYR A 116 -10.19 9.70 7.44
C TYR A 116 -8.71 9.75 7.06
N PHE A 117 -8.38 9.98 5.79
CA PHE A 117 -6.99 10.04 5.33
C PHE A 117 -6.18 11.12 6.07
N PHE A 118 -6.81 12.28 6.32
CA PHE A 118 -6.24 13.42 7.02
C PHE A 118 -6.47 13.38 8.54
N SER A 119 -6.96 12.27 9.09
CA SER A 119 -7.20 12.17 10.53
C SER A 119 -5.87 12.09 11.30
N PRO A 120 -5.84 12.53 12.58
CA PRO A 120 -4.65 12.42 13.43
C PRO A 120 -4.14 10.98 13.59
N GLU A 121 -5.00 9.98 13.43
CA GLU A 121 -4.65 8.57 13.56
C GLU A 121 -4.00 8.01 12.28
N HIS A 122 -4.40 8.49 11.10
CA HIS A 122 -3.99 7.91 9.82
C HIS A 122 -2.89 8.72 9.12
N PHE A 123 -3.01 10.05 9.06
CA PHE A 123 -2.08 10.88 8.28
C PHE A 123 -0.61 10.73 8.72
N PRO A 124 -0.28 10.67 10.02
CA PRO A 124 1.09 10.42 10.47
C PRO A 124 1.63 9.04 10.06
N LEU A 125 0.77 8.02 9.98
CA LEU A 125 1.16 6.69 9.52
C LEU A 125 1.48 6.71 8.02
N TYR A 126 0.65 7.39 7.23
CA TYR A 126 0.88 7.57 5.81
C TYR A 126 2.17 8.34 5.51
N THR A 127 2.43 9.45 6.20
CA THR A 127 3.67 10.22 6.01
C THR A 127 4.90 9.39 6.36
N LYS A 128 4.86 8.65 7.48
CA LYS A 128 5.92 7.68 7.85
C LYS A 128 6.13 6.62 6.77
N PHE A 129 5.04 6.09 6.19
CA PHE A 129 5.11 5.14 5.08
C PHE A 129 5.81 5.73 3.86
N ILE A 130 5.42 6.92 3.40
CA ILE A 130 6.06 7.60 2.24
C ILE A 130 7.54 7.87 2.50
N ARG A 131 7.89 8.36 3.70
CA ARG A 131 9.28 8.55 4.11
C ARG A 131 10.08 7.24 4.06
N SER A 132 9.45 6.13 4.42
CA SER A 132 10.08 4.79 4.39
C SER A 132 10.32 4.23 2.98
N LEU A 133 9.64 4.77 1.95
CA LEU A 133 9.87 4.46 0.54
C LEU A 133 11.03 5.32 -0.01
N ASN A 134 11.11 6.58 0.39
CA ASN A 134 12.02 7.60 -0.16
C ASN A 134 13.28 7.81 0.68
N GLN A 135 14.03 6.74 1.04
CA GLN A 135 15.15 6.76 2.01
C GLN A 135 16.23 7.87 1.82
N ALA A 136 16.22 8.65 0.74
CA ALA A 136 17.26 9.61 0.40
C ALA A 136 16.95 11.11 0.61
N ASN A 137 15.72 11.59 0.86
CA ASN A 137 15.47 13.04 0.97
C ASN A 137 14.30 13.38 1.92
N LEU A 138 14.55 13.39 3.23
CA LEU A 138 13.68 14.12 4.15
C LEU A 138 13.99 15.62 3.99
N HIS A 139 12.95 16.43 3.77
CA HIS A 139 13.10 17.88 3.84
C HIS A 139 13.47 18.24 5.29
N SER A 140 14.25 19.31 5.51
CA SER A 140 14.66 19.74 6.85
C SER A 140 13.48 19.90 7.81
N ASP A 141 12.34 20.30 7.27
CA ASP A 141 11.12 20.63 8.02
C ASP A 141 10.30 19.38 8.41
N ASP A 142 10.68 18.19 7.90
CA ASP A 142 10.04 16.91 8.22
C ASP A 142 10.75 16.16 9.37
N LEU A 143 11.87 16.69 9.86
CA LEU A 143 12.59 16.15 11.00
C LEU A 143 11.83 16.47 12.28
N CYS A 144 11.70 15.48 13.17
CA CYS A 144 11.11 15.68 14.47
C CYS A 144 12.06 16.58 15.27
N THR A 145 11.72 17.85 15.44
CA THR A 145 12.35 18.69 16.46
C THR A 145 11.97 18.07 17.80
N GLU A 146 12.94 17.56 18.54
CA GLU A 146 12.74 17.28 19.96
C GLU A 146 12.49 18.65 20.61
N GLU A 147 11.22 18.98 20.82
CA GLU A 147 10.87 20.05 21.75
C GLU A 147 11.29 19.57 23.13
N GLU A 148 12.49 19.94 23.56
CA GLU A 148 12.87 19.86 24.96
C GLU A 148 11.83 20.67 25.75
N GLU A 149 10.95 19.99 26.48
CA GLU A 149 10.22 20.58 27.60
C GLU A 149 11.24 20.99 28.67
N THR A 150 11.95 22.10 28.46
CA THR A 150 12.61 22.79 29.56
C THR A 150 11.53 23.53 30.34
N ALA A 151 10.93 22.83 31.31
CA ALA A 151 10.21 23.46 32.40
C ALA A 151 11.21 24.32 33.21
N VAL A 152 11.42 25.56 32.78
CA VAL A 152 12.21 26.54 33.53
C VAL A 152 11.40 26.94 34.76
N SER A 153 11.75 26.31 35.89
CA SER A 153 11.30 26.70 37.22
C SER A 153 11.87 28.09 37.54
N LEU A 154 11.03 29.13 37.58
CA LEU A 154 11.47 30.45 38.05
C LEU A 154 11.43 30.51 39.59
N PRO A 155 12.55 30.84 40.26
CA PRO A 155 12.62 30.91 41.72
C PRO A 155 11.89 32.16 42.24
N GLY A 156 11.19 31.98 43.35
CA GLY A 156 10.31 32.98 43.93
C GLY A 156 11.00 34.28 44.37
N THR A 157 10.26 35.38 44.24
CA THR A 157 10.55 36.63 44.92
C THR A 157 9.35 37.03 45.77
N ASN A 158 9.58 37.03 47.09
CA ASN A 158 8.75 37.68 48.09
C ASN A 158 8.49 39.14 47.69
N LEU A 159 7.22 39.55 47.65
CA LEU A 159 6.85 40.96 47.80
C LEU A 159 5.60 41.06 48.67
N HIS A 160 5.87 41.47 49.90
CA HIS A 160 4.93 41.91 50.90
C HIS A 160 4.16 43.12 50.36
N MET A 161 2.82 43.07 50.37
CA MET A 161 1.97 44.26 50.24
C MET A 161 0.93 44.25 51.35
N GLN A 162 1.11 45.17 52.30
CA GLN A 162 0.05 45.65 53.18
C GLN A 162 -0.95 46.46 52.35
N ALA A 163 -2.23 46.33 52.66
CA ALA A 163 -3.22 47.37 52.41
C ALA A 163 -4.12 47.48 53.66
N ALA A 164 -4.37 48.74 54.04
CA ALA A 164 -5.17 49.19 55.16
C ALA A 164 -6.67 49.01 54.95
#